data_AF-A0A959RHR2-F1
#
_entry.id   AF-A0A959RHR2-F1
#
_cell.length_a   1.000
_cell.length_b   1.000
_cell.length_c   1.000
_cell.angle_alpha   90.00
_cell.angle_beta   90.00
_cell.angle_gamma   90.00
#
_symmetry.space_group_name_H-M   'P 1'
#
loop_
_entity.id
_entity.type
_entity.pdbx_description
1 polymer ?
#
loop_
_entity_poly.entity_id
_entity_poly.type
_entity_poly.pdbx_seq_one_letter_code
_entity_poly.pdbx_strand_id
1 'polypeptide(L)'
;GGTYNYDFTISAAQAYGNNLILKSGRYCNYSGDVNQSGEVNLTDLISVNNSSAVFQSGYIPEDINGDNFADLTDLTVVYNNASVFVVKITP
;
A
#
# COMPACT_ATOMS: atom_id res chain seq x y z
N GLY A 1 -0.56 -36.52 -0.16
CA GLY A 1 -0.06 -35.14 -0.28
C GLY A 1 -0.16 -34.49 1.08
N GLY A 2 0.91 -33.82 1.54
CA GLY A 2 0.87 -33.08 2.80
C GLY A 2 0.18 -31.73 2.61
N THR A 3 -0.61 -31.30 3.59
CA THR A 3 -1.13 -29.93 3.66
C THR A 3 -0.01 -29.02 4.10
N TYR A 4 0.42 -28.10 3.23
CA TYR A 4 1.33 -27.03 3.62
C TYR A 4 0.48 -25.89 4.20
N ASN A 5 0.54 -25.72 5.53
CA ASN A 5 -0.07 -24.57 6.19
C ASN A 5 0.94 -23.41 6.14
N TYR A 6 0.58 -22.35 5.43
CA TYR A 6 1.31 -21.11 5.40
C TYR A 6 0.38 -19.99 5.85
N ASP A 7 0.82 -19.17 6.79
CA ASP A 7 -0.03 -18.16 7.44
C ASP A 7 0.67 -16.81 7.43
N PHE A 8 0.19 -15.87 6.62
CA PHE A 8 0.75 -14.51 6.52
C PHE A 8 0.49 -13.64 7.77
N THR A 9 -0.29 -14.13 8.74
CA THR A 9 -0.76 -13.32 9.88
C THR A 9 0.11 -13.43 11.12
N ILE A 10 1.11 -14.32 11.14
CA ILE A 10 1.94 -14.58 12.33
C ILE A 10 3.22 -13.75 12.40
N SER A 11 3.78 -13.34 11.25
CA SER A 11 5.09 -12.68 11.17
C SER A 11 5.29 -12.00 9.83
N ALA A 12 6.03 -10.89 9.81
CA ALA A 12 6.44 -10.23 8.57
C ALA A 12 7.31 -11.14 7.68
N ALA A 13 8.05 -12.07 8.28
CA ALA A 13 8.88 -13.05 7.58
C ALA A 13 8.08 -14.09 6.77
N GLN A 14 6.75 -14.04 6.88
CA GLN A 14 5.87 -14.82 6.02
C GLN A 14 5.70 -14.17 4.65
N ALA A 15 6.13 -12.92 4.43
CA ALA A 15 6.30 -12.40 3.08
C ALA A 15 7.76 -12.50 2.65
N TYR A 16 7.96 -12.64 1.34
CA TYR A 16 9.29 -12.56 0.73
C TYR A 16 9.95 -11.22 1.13
N GLY A 17 11.19 -11.27 1.59
CA GLY A 17 11.94 -10.08 2.03
C GLY A 17 11.42 -9.41 3.31
N ASN A 18 10.58 -10.07 4.10
CA ASN A 18 9.90 -9.47 5.27
C ASN A 18 9.00 -8.27 4.89
N ASN A 19 8.42 -8.26 3.67
CA ASN A 19 7.73 -7.09 3.12
C ASN A 19 6.28 -6.90 3.63
N LEU A 20 6.08 -6.94 4.96
CA LEU A 20 4.82 -6.65 5.64
C LEU A 20 5.06 -5.65 6.78
N ILE A 21 4.02 -4.88 7.14
CA ILE A 21 4.02 -3.97 8.28
C ILE A 21 3.07 -4.47 9.38
N LEU A 22 3.50 -4.39 10.64
CA LEU A 22 2.61 -4.66 11.78
C LEU A 22 1.83 -3.39 12.12
N LYS A 23 0.51 -3.40 11.88
CA LYS A 23 -0.40 -2.28 12.18
C LYS A 23 -1.60 -2.79 12.96
N SER A 24 -1.86 -2.18 14.12
CA SER A 24 -3.00 -2.55 15.00
C SER A 24 -3.06 -4.06 15.33
N GLY A 25 -1.90 -4.68 15.55
CA GLY A 25 -1.79 -6.10 15.90
C GLY A 25 -1.96 -7.08 14.74
N ARG A 26 -2.00 -6.60 13.49
CA ARG A 26 -2.10 -7.43 12.27
C ARG A 26 -0.96 -7.10 11.31
N TYR A 27 -0.45 -8.12 10.63
CA TYR A 27 0.48 -7.91 9.52
C TYR A 27 -0.31 -7.53 8.26
N CYS A 28 0.08 -6.42 7.65
CA CYS A 28 -0.58 -5.81 6.51
C CYS A 28 0.41 -5.60 5.36
N ASN A 29 -0.10 -5.61 4.13
CA ASN A 29 0.65 -5.14 2.98
C ASN A 29 0.78 -3.60 3.03
N TYR A 30 1.83 -3.08 2.42
CA TYR A 30 1.92 -1.66 2.13
C TYR A 30 1.03 -1.29 0.94
N SER A 31 0.42 -0.12 1.01
CA SER A 31 -0.39 0.49 -0.08
C SER A 31 0.34 1.71 -0.67
N GLY A 32 -0.16 2.24 -1.78
CA GLY A 32 0.31 3.53 -2.33
C GLY A 32 1.18 3.45 -3.58
N ASP A 33 1.54 2.27 -4.08
CA ASP A 33 2.14 2.08 -5.41
C ASP A 33 1.02 2.00 -6.45
N VAL A 34 0.43 3.15 -6.79
CA VAL A 34 -0.76 3.23 -7.64
C VAL A 34 -0.42 3.00 -9.11
N ASN A 35 0.79 3.36 -9.51
CA ASN A 35 1.27 3.13 -10.87
C ASN A 35 1.92 1.75 -11.09
N GLN A 36 2.01 0.93 -10.03
CA GLN A 36 2.56 -0.43 -10.04
C GLN A 36 4.01 -0.50 -10.51
N SER A 37 4.79 0.53 -10.20
CA SER A 37 6.22 0.60 -10.54
C SER A 37 7.07 -0.29 -9.64
N GLY A 38 6.53 -0.75 -8.51
CA GLY A 38 7.24 -1.51 -7.49
C GLY A 38 7.86 -0.64 -6.40
N GLU A 39 7.66 0.68 -6.43
CA GLU A 39 8.15 1.60 -5.41
C GLU A 39 7.07 2.63 -5.10
N VAL A 40 6.82 2.91 -3.82
CA VAL A 40 5.95 4.02 -3.44
C VAL A 40 6.78 5.30 -3.49
N ASN A 41 6.50 6.19 -4.44
CA ASN A 41 7.34 7.38 -4.67
C ASN A 41 6.54 8.63 -5.08
N LEU A 42 7.25 9.66 -5.55
CA LEU A 42 6.68 10.94 -5.94
C LEU A 42 5.64 10.83 -7.06
N THR A 43 5.81 9.87 -7.98
CA THR A 43 4.89 9.71 -9.10
C THR A 43 3.53 9.20 -8.63
N ASP A 44 3.50 8.34 -7.61
CA ASP A 44 2.26 7.91 -6.96
C ASP A 44 1.59 9.07 -6.22
N LEU A 45 2.37 9.85 -5.47
CA LEU A 45 1.89 11.06 -4.79
C LEU A 45 1.23 12.04 -5.76
N ILE A 46 1.81 12.23 -6.95
CA ILE A 46 1.24 13.10 -7.99
C ILE A 46 -0.08 12.52 -8.51
N SER A 47 -0.18 11.20 -8.72
CA SER A 47 -1.43 10.56 -9.17
C SER A 47 -2.55 10.80 -8.16
N VAL A 48 -2.31 10.47 -6.89
CA VAL A 48 -3.30 10.65 -5.82
C VAL A 48 -3.65 12.13 -5.66
N ASN A 49 -2.68 13.04 -5.65
CA ASN A 49 -2.93 14.48 -5.56
C ASN A 49 -3.84 15.00 -6.69
N ASN A 50 -3.66 14.52 -7.92
CA ASN A 50 -4.50 14.92 -9.05
C ASN A 50 -5.94 14.43 -8.89
N SER A 51 -6.13 13.20 -8.42
CA SER A 51 -7.47 12.64 -8.13
C SER A 51 -8.13 13.33 -6.94
N SER A 52 -7.37 13.65 -5.88
CA SER A 52 -7.88 14.38 -4.72
C SER A 52 -8.28 15.82 -5.06
N ALA A 53 -7.57 16.49 -5.98
CA ALA A 53 -7.91 17.84 -6.43
C ALA A 53 -9.31 17.92 -7.08
N VAL A 54 -9.81 16.81 -7.62
CA VAL A 54 -11.14 16.70 -8.22
C VAL A 54 -12.13 15.89 -7.38
N PHE A 55 -11.74 15.48 -6.15
CA PHE A 55 -12.52 14.60 -5.27
C PHE A 55 -13.04 13.36 -6.01
N GLN A 56 -12.15 12.71 -6.76
CA GLN A 56 -12.52 11.53 -7.54
C GLN A 56 -13.03 10.43 -6.59
N SER A 57 -14.15 9.81 -6.94
CA SER A 57 -14.81 8.82 -6.08
C SER A 57 -15.06 7.50 -6.81
N GLY A 58 -15.25 6.43 -6.05
CA GLY A 58 -15.52 5.09 -6.56
C GLY A 58 -14.33 4.16 -6.43
N TYR A 59 -14.38 3.03 -7.14
CA TYR A 59 -13.30 2.05 -7.14
C TYR A 59 -12.16 2.51 -8.07
N ILE A 60 -11.24 3.29 -7.53
CA ILE A 60 -10.07 3.85 -8.24
C ILE A 60 -8.79 3.50 -7.48
N PRO A 61 -7.64 3.38 -8.16
CA PRO A 61 -6.35 3.09 -7.50
C PRO A 61 -5.93 4.16 -6.49
N GLU A 62 -6.34 5.41 -6.68
CA GLU A 62 -6.00 6.55 -5.82
C GLU A 62 -6.79 6.59 -4.49
N ASP A 63 -7.83 5.76 -4.32
CA ASP A 63 -8.49 5.53 -3.04
C ASP A 63 -7.68 4.47 -2.26
N ILE A 64 -6.73 4.95 -1.46
CA ILE A 64 -5.74 4.13 -0.75
C ILE A 64 -6.29 3.60 0.57
N ASN A 65 -7.15 4.40 1.22
CA ASN A 65 -7.73 4.08 2.51
C ASN A 65 -9.03 3.24 2.38
N GLY A 66 -9.62 3.17 1.18
CA GLY A 66 -10.83 2.40 0.87
C GLY A 66 -12.14 3.06 1.31
N ASP A 67 -12.17 4.38 1.50
CA ASP A 67 -13.36 5.13 1.94
C ASP A 67 -14.23 5.65 0.78
N ASN A 68 -13.88 5.28 -0.45
CA ASN A 68 -14.56 5.59 -1.71
C ASN A 68 -14.33 7.02 -2.22
N PHE A 69 -13.39 7.77 -1.64
CA PHE A 69 -12.97 9.10 -2.11
C PHE A 69 -11.44 9.21 -2.13
N ALA A 70 -10.88 9.66 -3.25
CA ALA A 70 -9.50 10.14 -3.25
C ALA A 70 -9.45 11.51 -2.56
N ASP A 71 -8.75 11.61 -1.44
CA ASP A 71 -8.61 12.85 -0.67
C ASP A 71 -7.24 12.98 0.04
N LEU A 72 -7.11 14.00 0.92
CA LEU A 72 -5.85 14.27 1.61
C LEU A 72 -5.39 13.13 2.54
N THR A 73 -6.32 12.30 3.01
CA THR A 73 -6.00 11.17 3.88
C THR A 73 -5.29 10.06 3.10
N ASP A 74 -5.60 9.86 1.82
CA ASP A 74 -4.86 8.96 0.93
C ASP A 74 -3.44 9.46 0.66
N LEU A 75 -3.29 10.76 0.38
CA LEU A 75 -1.97 11.39 0.19
C LEU A 75 -1.08 11.16 1.41
N THR A 76 -1.65 11.22 2.61
CA THR A 76 -0.89 11.01 3.85
C THR A 76 -0.37 9.57 3.93
N VAL A 77 -1.13 8.58 3.46
CA VAL A 77 -0.65 7.18 3.41
C VAL A 77 0.49 7.04 2.41
N VAL A 78 0.34 7.54 1.19
CA VAL A 78 1.39 7.46 0.16
C VAL A 78 2.65 8.21 0.59
N TYR A 79 2.51 9.41 1.15
CA TYR A 79 3.62 10.21 1.66
C TYR A 79 4.42 9.47 2.73
N ASN A 80 3.75 8.90 3.72
CA ASN A 80 4.41 8.18 4.81
C ASN A 80 5.18 6.96 4.27
N ASN A 81 4.58 6.21 3.34
CA ASN A 81 5.23 5.04 2.75
C ASN A 81 6.41 5.44 1.84
N ALA A 82 6.28 6.52 1.06
CA ALA A 82 7.38 7.07 0.27
C ALA A 82 8.54 7.56 1.15
N SER A 83 8.23 8.18 2.30
CA SER A 83 9.24 8.72 3.22
C SER A 83 10.12 7.65 3.87
N VAL A 84 9.65 6.41 3.92
CA VAL A 84 10.39 5.25 4.44
C VAL A 84 10.84 4.29 3.34
N PHE A 85 10.76 4.71 2.07
CA PHE A 85 11.23 3.95 0.90
C PHE A 85 10.58 2.56 0.79
N VAL A 86 9.25 2.49 0.94
CA VAL A 86 8.51 1.25 0.70
C VAL A 86 8.69 0.80 -0.75
N VAL A 87 9.13 -0.45 -0.91
CA VAL A 87 9.32 -1.09 -2.22
C VAL A 87 8.74 -2.51 -2.22
N LYS A 88 8.37 -2.97 -3.41
CA LYS A 88 8.01 -4.35 -3.68
C LYS A 88 9.28 -5.21 -3.64
N ILE A 89 9.25 -6.27 -2.86
CA ILE A 89 10.28 -7.31 -2.86
C ILE A 89 9.67 -8.59 -3.45
N THR A 90 10.22 -9.08 -4.56
CA THR A 90 9.80 -10.33 -5.21
C THR A 90 10.96 -11.28 -5.45
N PRO A 91 10.70 -12.61 -5.56
CA PRO A 91 11.69 -13.60 -5.95
C PRO A 91 12.35 -13.34 -7.30
#